data_AF-A0A1C5WL25-F1
#
_entry.id   AF-A0A1C5WL25-F1
#
_cell.length_a   1.000
_cell.length_b   1.000
_cell.length_c   1.000
_cell.angle_alpha   90.00
_cell.angle_beta   90.00
_cell.angle_gamma   90.00
#
_symmetry.space_group_name_H-M   'P 1'
#
loop_
_entity.id
_entity.type
_entity.pdbx_description
1 polymer ?
#
loop_
_entity_poly.entity_id
_entity_poly.type
_entity_poly.pdbx_seq_one_letter_code
_entity_poly.pdbx_strand_id
1 'polypeptide(L)'
;MRLYKMELFKLFQNKIFKIGMLAATGLLFLYFWFAEVGGEIATVDGKFYSGYEAVQMNRKITEEFEGDLTDEKVNQIIEKYGLPTKFEENMPGWRDGNFLNDFVTRYFTNGAWENGVLPTERYFLGETELGKAYDEIGKTPYLAYTTGWKVFAEMLQFGLILGSILIICGVSTIFAEESQTKMLPLIFSTEEGRRKDVPAKILASMTFTIFIFMWFVLVNLVLCWTIYGLKGFENISWMVLSQHMLQPVLFLKYLGILLGLAFQAILSLCTITLCVSAYQDSSFGAVIIAAVCWGLPVLIRMFFGGIIWLIVDSMPIFLVMTGIVNDIYEIWYIVLGINICFAIGCLVKGLVSYKTKQFA
;
A
#
# COMPACT_ATOMS: atom_id res chain seq x y z
N MET A 1 18.94 26.49 7.93
CA MET A 1 18.25 25.93 9.11
C MET A 1 16.99 26.71 9.50
N ARG A 2 17.05 28.04 9.72
CA ARG A 2 15.87 28.82 10.16
C ARG A 2 14.70 28.78 9.16
N LEU A 3 14.94 29.06 7.87
CA LEU A 3 13.92 29.00 6.81
C LEU A 3 13.26 27.62 6.70
N TYR A 4 14.06 26.54 6.69
CA TYR A 4 13.56 25.17 6.68
C TYR A 4 12.59 24.89 7.84
N LYS A 5 12.95 25.26 9.07
CA LYS A 5 12.08 25.08 10.24
C LYS A 5 10.78 25.86 10.11
N MET A 6 10.83 27.06 9.54
CA MET A 6 9.64 27.89 9.31
C MET A 6 8.72 27.28 8.25
N GLU A 7 9.25 26.83 7.12
CA GLU A 7 8.44 26.18 6.07
C GLU A 7 7.82 24.88 6.56
N LEU A 8 8.59 24.07 7.30
CA LEU A 8 8.05 22.86 7.93
C LEU A 8 6.93 23.20 8.92
N PHE A 9 7.13 24.22 9.76
CA PHE A 9 6.11 24.68 10.70
C PHE A 9 4.84 25.13 9.98
N LYS A 10 4.93 25.88 8.87
CA LYS A 10 3.77 26.29 8.07
C LYS A 10 2.96 25.09 7.58
N LEU A 11 3.61 24.05 7.05
CA LEU A 11 2.95 22.84 6.57
C LEU A 11 2.18 22.13 7.70
N PHE A 12 2.83 21.88 8.84
CA PHE A 12 2.20 21.19 9.97
C PHE A 12 1.13 22.02 10.70
N GLN A 13 1.25 23.35 10.66
CA GLN A 13 0.28 24.25 11.30
C GLN A 13 -0.90 24.63 10.40
N ASN A 14 -0.85 24.25 9.11
CA ASN A 14 -1.96 24.47 8.19
C ASN A 14 -3.23 23.77 8.71
N LYS A 15 -4.32 24.54 8.85
CA LYS A 15 -5.62 24.04 9.33
C LYS A 15 -6.16 22.92 8.45
N ILE A 16 -6.01 23.04 7.13
CA ILE A 16 -6.44 22.03 6.15
C ILE A 16 -5.69 20.72 6.40
N PHE A 17 -4.37 20.79 6.61
CA PHE A 17 -3.58 19.61 6.90
C PHE A 17 -4.00 18.95 8.21
N LYS A 18 -4.17 19.70 9.31
CA LYS A 18 -4.57 19.10 10.60
C LYS A 18 -5.91 18.39 10.53
N ILE A 19 -6.91 19.05 9.92
CA ILE A 19 -8.25 18.48 9.76
C ILE A 19 -8.19 17.28 8.81
N GLY A 20 -7.46 17.41 7.69
CA GLY A 20 -7.28 16.33 6.72
C GLY A 20 -6.57 15.12 7.33
N MET A 21 -5.54 15.33 8.14
CA MET A 21 -4.80 14.26 8.81
C MET A 21 -5.69 13.49 9.79
N LEU A 22 -6.51 14.21 10.57
CA LEU A 22 -7.50 13.61 11.46
C LEU A 22 -8.57 12.84 10.68
N ALA A 23 -9.11 13.43 9.60
CA ALA A 23 -10.11 12.80 8.77
C ALA A 23 -9.57 11.55 8.06
N ALA A 24 -8.37 11.62 7.47
CA ALA A 24 -7.73 10.50 6.79
C ALA A 24 -7.41 9.36 7.76
N THR A 25 -6.90 9.68 8.94
CA THR A 25 -6.68 8.68 9.99
C THR A 25 -8.00 8.08 10.46
N GLY A 26 -9.04 8.89 10.66
CA GLY A 26 -10.38 8.40 11.02
C GLY A 26 -11.00 7.48 9.96
N LEU A 27 -10.87 7.83 8.67
CA LEU A 27 -11.33 6.99 7.55
C LEU A 27 -10.56 5.66 7.50
N LEU A 28 -9.25 5.68 7.74
CA LEU A 28 -8.43 4.47 7.84
C LEU A 28 -8.91 3.56 8.97
N PHE A 29 -9.20 4.11 10.16
CA PHE A 29 -9.76 3.36 11.28
C PHE A 29 -11.14 2.78 10.96
N LEU A 30 -12.02 3.56 10.31
CA LEU A 30 -13.34 3.09 9.91
C LEU A 30 -13.23 1.95 8.90
N TYR A 31 -12.41 2.11 7.86
CA TYR A 31 -12.17 1.07 6.86
C TYR A 31 -11.61 -0.20 7.53
N PHE A 32 -10.63 -0.07 8.41
CA PHE A 32 -10.09 -1.21 9.17
C PHE A 32 -11.14 -1.95 9.98
N TRP A 33 -11.99 -1.24 10.74
CA TRP A 33 -12.96 -1.90 11.62
C TRP A 33 -14.16 -2.48 10.87
N PHE A 34 -14.64 -1.79 9.83
CA PHE A 34 -15.86 -2.19 9.12
C PHE A 34 -15.59 -3.08 7.91
N ALA A 35 -14.53 -2.82 7.14
CA ALA A 35 -14.22 -3.60 5.94
C ALA A 35 -13.32 -4.80 6.29
N GLU A 36 -12.16 -4.54 6.91
CA GLU A 36 -11.17 -5.60 7.20
C GLU A 36 -11.65 -6.49 8.35
N VAL A 37 -11.75 -5.95 9.56
CA VAL A 37 -12.17 -6.73 10.73
C VAL A 37 -13.61 -7.20 10.57
N GLY A 38 -14.51 -6.32 10.14
CA GLY A 38 -15.93 -6.66 9.94
C GLY A 38 -16.19 -7.73 8.88
N GLY A 39 -15.30 -7.86 7.89
CA GLY A 39 -15.38 -8.88 6.84
C GLY A 39 -14.89 -10.27 7.27
N GLU A 40 -14.20 -10.38 8.41
CA GLU A 40 -13.66 -11.65 8.89
C GLU A 40 -14.77 -12.60 9.35
N ILE A 41 -14.63 -13.86 8.96
CA ILE A 41 -15.56 -14.94 9.32
C ILE A 41 -14.79 -16.19 9.74
N ALA A 42 -15.42 -16.98 10.60
CA ALA A 42 -14.92 -18.30 10.96
C ALA A 42 -16.08 -19.21 11.36
N THR A 43 -16.13 -20.41 10.81
CA THR A 43 -17.00 -21.48 11.29
C THR A 43 -16.16 -22.57 11.93
N VAL A 44 -16.40 -22.82 13.22
CA VAL A 44 -15.70 -23.84 14.01
C VAL A 44 -16.74 -24.66 14.77
N ASP A 45 -16.69 -25.99 14.63
CA ASP A 45 -17.63 -26.94 15.25
C ASP A 45 -19.11 -26.60 15.00
N GLY A 46 -19.43 -26.12 13.79
CA GLY A 46 -20.78 -25.71 13.39
C GLY A 46 -21.25 -24.36 13.96
N LYS A 47 -20.43 -23.68 14.75
CA LYS A 47 -20.72 -22.33 15.25
C LYS A 47 -20.04 -21.28 14.37
N PHE A 48 -20.85 -20.32 13.91
CA PHE A 48 -20.40 -19.18 13.12
C PHE A 48 -19.93 -18.03 14.01
N TYR A 49 -18.79 -17.45 13.66
CA TYR A 49 -18.19 -16.25 14.26
C TYR A 49 -17.96 -15.22 13.15
N SER A 50 -18.08 -13.94 13.51
CA SER A 50 -17.84 -12.82 12.59
C SER A 50 -17.08 -11.70 13.27
N GLY A 51 -16.43 -10.85 12.48
CA GLY A 51 -15.77 -9.67 13.02
C GLY A 51 -14.53 -10.03 13.82
N TYR A 52 -14.29 -9.26 14.89
CA TYR A 52 -13.18 -9.51 15.79
C TYR A 52 -13.21 -10.89 16.47
N GLU A 53 -14.39 -11.44 16.76
CA GLU A 53 -14.51 -12.79 17.34
C GLU A 53 -14.03 -13.88 16.36
N ALA A 54 -14.27 -13.70 15.06
CA ALA A 54 -13.73 -14.59 14.03
C ALA A 54 -12.21 -14.54 13.99
N VAL A 55 -11.61 -13.35 14.08
CA VAL A 55 -10.15 -13.19 14.15
C VAL A 55 -9.58 -13.92 15.36
N GLN A 56 -10.17 -13.72 16.54
CA GLN A 56 -9.74 -14.41 17.76
C GLN A 56 -9.84 -15.93 17.63
N MET A 57 -10.94 -16.41 17.05
CA MET A 57 -11.15 -17.85 16.84
C MET A 57 -10.14 -18.42 15.84
N ASN A 58 -9.97 -17.79 14.68
CA ASN A 58 -9.01 -18.19 13.65
C ASN A 58 -7.58 -18.21 14.19
N ARG A 59 -7.19 -17.22 15.00
CA ARG A 59 -5.89 -17.22 15.69
C ARG A 59 -5.75 -18.41 16.63
N LYS A 60 -6.73 -18.63 17.50
CA LYS A 60 -6.72 -19.71 18.49
C LYS A 60 -6.61 -21.08 17.83
N ILE A 61 -7.42 -21.37 16.81
CA ILE A 61 -7.36 -22.67 16.13
C ILE A 61 -6.04 -22.85 15.39
N THR A 62 -5.47 -21.77 14.83
CA THR A 62 -4.20 -21.85 14.08
C THR A 62 -3.01 -22.10 14.98
N GLU A 63 -3.01 -21.58 16.21
CA GLU A 63 -1.95 -21.83 17.21
C GLU A 63 -1.76 -23.32 17.51
N GLU A 64 -2.83 -24.13 17.46
CA GLU A 64 -2.75 -25.58 17.67
C GLU A 64 -1.96 -26.32 16.58
N PHE A 65 -1.92 -25.76 15.36
CA PHE A 65 -1.28 -26.35 14.19
C PHE A 65 -0.02 -25.59 13.76
N GLU A 66 0.39 -24.56 14.49
CA GLU A 66 1.54 -23.73 14.16
C GLU A 66 2.83 -24.57 14.08
N GLY A 67 3.69 -24.28 13.10
CA GLY A 67 4.93 -25.02 12.88
C GLY A 67 5.12 -25.49 11.44
N ASP A 68 6.13 -26.33 11.22
CA ASP A 68 6.37 -26.94 9.90
C ASP A 68 5.11 -27.66 9.40
N LEU A 69 4.80 -27.43 8.13
CA LEU A 69 3.64 -28.00 7.45
C LEU A 69 4.02 -29.36 6.86
N THR A 70 3.27 -30.40 7.24
CA THR A 70 3.42 -31.76 6.73
C THR A 70 2.08 -32.31 6.28
N ASP A 71 2.09 -33.38 5.49
CA ASP A 71 0.86 -34.06 5.06
C ASP A 71 0.04 -34.60 6.26
N GLU A 72 0.69 -35.05 7.34
CA GLU A 72 0.02 -35.45 8.58
C GLU A 72 -0.73 -34.28 9.21
N LYS A 73 -0.13 -33.09 9.23
CA LYS A 73 -0.77 -31.89 9.78
C LYS A 73 -1.97 -31.46 8.93
N VAL A 74 -1.84 -31.53 7.61
CA VAL A 74 -2.97 -31.30 6.67
C VAL A 74 -4.09 -32.30 6.91
N ASN A 75 -3.78 -33.59 7.11
CA ASN A 75 -4.76 -34.61 7.48
C ASN A 75 -5.50 -34.26 8.76
N GLN A 76 -4.78 -33.88 9.82
CA GLN A 76 -5.39 -33.52 11.10
C GLN A 76 -6.32 -32.30 10.98
N ILE A 77 -5.98 -31.31 10.15
CA ILE A 77 -6.85 -30.16 9.87
C ILE A 77 -8.14 -30.60 9.18
N ILE A 78 -8.04 -31.45 8.14
CA ILE A 78 -9.20 -31.96 7.41
C ILE A 78 -10.09 -32.81 8.32
N GLU A 79 -9.51 -33.69 9.14
CA GLU A 79 -10.26 -34.52 10.09
C GLU A 79 -11.00 -33.68 11.12
N LYS A 80 -10.40 -32.59 11.59
CA LYS A 80 -10.97 -31.74 12.63
C LYS A 80 -12.00 -30.74 12.09
N TYR A 81 -11.74 -30.10 10.96
CA TYR A 81 -12.54 -28.98 10.45
C TYR A 81 -13.25 -29.25 9.13
N GLY A 82 -13.00 -30.40 8.50
CA GLY A 82 -13.55 -30.74 7.19
C GLY A 82 -13.04 -29.84 6.06
N LEU A 83 -13.60 -30.03 4.87
CA LEU A 83 -13.43 -29.12 3.74
C LEU A 83 -14.71 -28.28 3.58
N PRO A 84 -14.61 -26.95 3.39
CA PRO A 84 -15.76 -26.10 3.18
C PRO A 84 -16.48 -26.42 1.87
N THR A 85 -17.80 -26.23 1.87
CA THR A 85 -18.67 -26.51 0.73
C THR A 85 -19.75 -25.45 0.50
N LYS A 86 -19.90 -24.49 1.41
CA LYS A 86 -20.99 -23.51 1.33
C LYS A 86 -20.52 -22.20 0.73
N PHE A 87 -21.14 -21.87 -0.40
CA PHE A 87 -21.09 -20.55 -1.01
C PHE A 87 -22.37 -19.77 -0.73
N GLU A 88 -22.25 -18.45 -0.77
CA GLU A 88 -23.39 -17.54 -0.75
C GLU A 88 -23.22 -16.53 -1.87
N GLU A 89 -24.30 -16.30 -2.62
CA GLU A 89 -24.25 -15.47 -3.82
C GLU A 89 -23.85 -14.04 -3.44
N ASN A 90 -22.89 -13.46 -4.17
CA ASN A 90 -22.33 -12.12 -3.94
C ASN A 90 -21.55 -11.94 -2.61
N MET A 91 -21.16 -13.02 -1.93
CA MET A 91 -20.34 -12.95 -0.72
C MET A 91 -18.98 -13.64 -0.93
N PRO A 92 -17.86 -12.97 -0.65
CA PRO A 92 -16.54 -13.58 -0.75
C PRO A 92 -16.29 -14.60 0.36
N GLY A 93 -15.49 -15.62 0.06
CA GLY A 93 -15.05 -16.65 0.99
C GLY A 93 -16.06 -17.77 1.26
N TRP A 94 -15.57 -18.85 1.87
CA TRP A 94 -16.38 -19.99 2.30
C TRP A 94 -17.21 -19.66 3.54
N ARG A 95 -18.52 -19.87 3.48
CA ARG A 95 -19.42 -19.54 4.60
C ARG A 95 -19.30 -20.51 5.77
N ASP A 96 -18.93 -21.75 5.49
CA ASP A 96 -18.59 -22.79 6.46
C ASP A 96 -17.08 -22.94 6.68
N GLY A 97 -16.29 -21.99 6.16
CA GLY A 97 -14.83 -21.99 6.29
C GLY A 97 -14.31 -21.32 7.57
N ASN A 98 -13.07 -21.64 7.89
CA ASN A 98 -12.19 -20.95 8.81
C ASN A 98 -10.80 -20.83 8.16
N PHE A 99 -9.86 -20.17 8.83
CA PHE A 99 -8.52 -19.95 8.26
C PHE A 99 -7.83 -21.26 7.82
N LEU A 100 -7.92 -22.32 8.63
CA LEU A 100 -7.20 -23.57 8.38
C LEU A 100 -7.80 -24.39 7.23
N ASN A 101 -9.12 -24.55 7.19
CA ASN A 101 -9.73 -25.32 6.11
C ASN A 101 -9.76 -24.53 4.79
N ASP A 102 -9.85 -23.19 4.80
CA ASP A 102 -9.65 -22.38 3.58
C ASP A 102 -8.21 -22.50 3.07
N PHE A 103 -7.22 -22.46 3.96
CA PHE A 103 -5.82 -22.71 3.61
C PHE A 103 -5.63 -24.08 2.95
N VAL A 104 -6.15 -25.14 3.58
CA VAL A 104 -6.04 -26.50 3.04
C VAL A 104 -6.75 -26.63 1.70
N THR A 105 -7.98 -26.10 1.58
CA THR A 105 -8.71 -26.11 0.31
C THR A 105 -7.93 -25.39 -0.78
N ARG A 106 -7.38 -24.21 -0.49
CA ARG A 106 -6.66 -23.38 -1.46
C ARG A 106 -5.38 -24.03 -1.99
N TYR A 107 -4.62 -24.74 -1.15
CA TYR A 107 -3.29 -25.23 -1.53
C TYR A 107 -3.18 -26.74 -1.73
N PHE A 108 -4.09 -27.54 -1.15
CA PHE A 108 -4.03 -29.00 -1.17
C PHE A 108 -5.23 -29.64 -1.88
N THR A 109 -6.09 -28.85 -2.52
CA THR A 109 -7.22 -29.35 -3.30
C THR A 109 -7.38 -28.57 -4.60
N ASN A 110 -8.29 -29.02 -5.47
CA ASN A 110 -8.71 -28.28 -6.66
C ASN A 110 -9.84 -27.26 -6.38
N GLY A 111 -10.28 -27.12 -5.13
CA GLY A 111 -11.34 -26.20 -4.74
C GLY A 111 -10.85 -24.75 -4.63
N ALA A 112 -11.66 -23.81 -5.11
CA ALA A 112 -11.38 -22.38 -5.02
C ALA A 112 -12.69 -21.60 -4.96
N TRP A 113 -12.87 -20.79 -3.90
CA TRP A 113 -14.10 -20.04 -3.72
C TRP A 113 -14.24 -18.90 -4.72
N GLU A 114 -13.12 -18.34 -5.17
CA GLU A 114 -13.06 -17.25 -6.14
C GLU A 114 -13.75 -17.64 -7.46
N ASN A 115 -13.70 -18.93 -7.82
CA ASN A 115 -14.30 -19.49 -9.03
C ASN A 115 -15.53 -20.37 -8.75
N GLY A 116 -15.96 -20.50 -7.49
CA GLY A 116 -17.07 -21.36 -7.08
C GLY A 116 -16.81 -22.86 -7.27
N VAL A 117 -15.56 -23.29 -7.31
CA VAL A 117 -15.18 -24.71 -7.52
C VAL A 117 -15.10 -25.41 -6.17
N LEU A 118 -15.91 -26.47 -6.00
CA LEU A 118 -15.89 -27.30 -4.80
C LEU A 118 -14.66 -28.22 -4.79
N PRO A 119 -14.05 -28.47 -3.60
CA PRO A 119 -12.94 -29.39 -3.49
C PRO A 119 -13.40 -30.83 -3.74
N THR A 120 -12.88 -31.47 -4.78
CA THR A 120 -13.18 -32.88 -5.14
C THR A 120 -11.94 -33.75 -5.17
N GLU A 121 -10.78 -33.16 -5.45
CA GLU A 121 -9.49 -33.83 -5.51
C GLU A 121 -8.56 -33.25 -4.46
N ARG A 122 -7.68 -34.10 -3.92
CA ARG A 122 -6.69 -33.74 -2.92
C ARG A 122 -5.28 -34.11 -3.39
N TYR A 123 -4.33 -33.27 -3.03
CA TYR A 123 -2.91 -33.41 -3.33
C TYR A 123 -2.10 -33.59 -2.06
N PHE A 124 -1.00 -34.35 -2.15
CA PHE A 124 0.07 -34.37 -1.14
C PHE A 124 0.97 -33.15 -1.30
N LEU A 125 1.67 -32.74 -0.24
CA LEU A 125 2.51 -31.54 -0.24
C LEU A 125 3.47 -31.53 -1.44
N GLY A 126 4.16 -32.64 -1.73
CA GLY A 126 5.10 -32.74 -2.85
C GLY A 126 4.46 -32.65 -4.25
N GLU A 127 3.14 -32.82 -4.36
CA GLU A 127 2.38 -32.68 -5.62
C GLU A 127 1.87 -31.25 -5.82
N THR A 128 1.70 -30.50 -4.74
CA THR A 128 1.20 -29.12 -4.76
C THR A 128 2.23 -28.15 -5.34
N GLU A 129 1.75 -27.07 -5.97
CA GLU A 129 2.60 -25.94 -6.36
C GLU A 129 3.28 -25.27 -5.14
N LEU A 130 2.65 -25.37 -3.96
CA LEU A 130 3.23 -24.91 -2.71
C LEU A 130 4.49 -25.71 -2.36
N GLY A 131 4.43 -27.05 -2.42
CA GLY A 131 5.57 -27.92 -2.14
C GLY A 131 6.71 -27.70 -3.12
N LYS A 132 6.41 -27.67 -4.43
CA LYS A 132 7.41 -27.39 -5.48
C LYS A 132 8.13 -26.06 -5.25
N ALA A 133 7.37 -25.00 -4.92
CA ALA A 133 7.94 -23.69 -4.62
C ALA A 133 8.88 -23.71 -3.40
N TYR A 134 8.54 -24.49 -2.37
CA TYR A 134 9.35 -24.63 -1.17
C TYR A 134 10.61 -25.50 -1.40
N ASP A 135 10.51 -26.52 -2.26
CA ASP A 135 11.65 -27.34 -2.71
C ASP A 135 12.66 -26.49 -3.50
N GLU A 136 12.20 -25.60 -4.38
CA GLU A 136 13.05 -24.69 -5.16
C GLU A 136 13.88 -23.74 -4.28
N ILE A 137 13.28 -23.23 -3.19
CA ILE A 137 13.95 -22.31 -2.25
C ILE A 137 14.70 -23.04 -1.13
N GLY A 138 14.58 -24.38 -1.05
CA GLY A 138 15.22 -25.21 -0.03
C GLY A 138 14.74 -24.93 1.39
N LYS A 139 13.44 -24.67 1.58
CA LYS A 139 12.83 -24.43 2.90
C LYS A 139 11.59 -25.30 3.12
N THR A 140 11.16 -25.43 4.36
CA THR A 140 9.87 -26.03 4.72
C THR A 140 8.78 -24.95 4.83
N PRO A 141 7.55 -25.22 4.37
CA PRO A 141 6.43 -24.33 4.63
C PRO A 141 6.12 -24.26 6.13
N TYR A 142 5.97 -23.05 6.65
CA TYR A 142 5.62 -22.83 8.06
C TYR A 142 4.17 -22.37 8.18
N LEU A 143 3.30 -23.21 8.76
CA LEU A 143 1.91 -22.86 8.98
C LEU A 143 1.82 -21.87 10.15
N ALA A 144 1.26 -20.69 9.89
CA ALA A 144 0.98 -19.67 10.87
C ALA A 144 -0.21 -18.82 10.43
N TYR A 145 -0.81 -18.08 11.37
CA TYR A 145 -1.89 -17.14 11.05
C TYR A 145 -1.31 -15.90 10.35
N THR A 146 -1.41 -15.85 9.02
CA THR A 146 -0.79 -14.84 8.15
C THR A 146 -1.69 -13.65 7.81
N THR A 147 -2.97 -13.70 8.16
CA THR A 147 -3.97 -12.69 7.78
C THR A 147 -3.56 -11.27 8.14
N GLY A 148 -2.84 -11.07 9.25
CA GLY A 148 -2.37 -9.74 9.65
C GLY A 148 -1.46 -9.07 8.62
N TRP A 149 -0.63 -9.83 7.91
CA TRP A 149 0.22 -9.31 6.84
C TRP A 149 -0.53 -9.04 5.54
N LYS A 150 -1.54 -9.87 5.23
CA LYS A 150 -2.45 -9.64 4.11
C LYS A 150 -3.20 -8.32 4.30
N VAL A 151 -3.87 -8.17 5.45
CA VAL A 151 -4.59 -6.95 5.83
C VAL A 151 -3.66 -5.75 5.86
N PHE A 152 -2.41 -5.90 6.34
CA PHE A 152 -1.42 -4.82 6.31
C PHE A 152 -1.16 -4.30 4.89
N ALA A 153 -0.99 -5.18 3.90
CA ALA A 153 -0.74 -4.78 2.52
C ALA A 153 -1.93 -4.02 1.92
N GLU A 154 -3.16 -4.49 2.15
CA GLU A 154 -4.40 -3.87 1.67
C GLU A 154 -4.64 -2.50 2.36
N MET A 155 -4.48 -2.44 3.68
CA MET A 155 -4.56 -1.22 4.48
C MET A 155 -3.49 -0.19 4.11
N LEU A 156 -2.28 -0.64 3.74
CA LEU A 156 -1.21 0.24 3.32
C LEU A 156 -1.57 0.97 2.03
N GLN A 157 -2.10 0.26 1.02
CA GLN A 157 -2.57 0.88 -0.21
C GLN A 157 -3.61 1.97 0.08
N PHE A 158 -4.65 1.64 0.86
CA PHE A 158 -5.71 2.61 1.19
C PHE A 158 -5.17 3.83 1.95
N GLY A 159 -4.32 3.61 2.95
CA GLY A 159 -3.68 4.67 3.72
C GLY A 159 -2.82 5.60 2.85
N LEU A 160 -2.08 5.06 1.89
CA LEU A 160 -1.22 5.85 1.00
C LEU A 160 -2.00 6.62 -0.07
N ILE A 161 -3.17 6.13 -0.48
CA ILE A 161 -4.11 6.92 -1.30
C ILE A 161 -4.57 8.15 -0.53
N LEU A 162 -4.97 8.00 0.74
CA LEU A 162 -5.32 9.14 1.59
C LEU A 162 -4.13 10.06 1.85
N GLY A 163 -2.94 9.48 2.09
CA GLY A 163 -1.69 10.23 2.21
C GLY A 163 -1.35 11.05 0.97
N SER A 164 -1.62 10.52 -0.22
CA SER A 164 -1.42 11.22 -1.50
C SER A 164 -2.28 12.48 -1.59
N ILE A 165 -3.54 12.41 -1.14
CA ILE A 165 -4.44 13.58 -1.08
C ILE A 165 -3.88 14.65 -0.13
N LEU A 166 -3.38 14.24 1.05
CA LEU A 166 -2.77 15.17 2.01
C LEU A 166 -1.52 15.86 1.45
N ILE A 167 -0.67 15.11 0.73
CA ILE A 167 0.51 15.65 0.05
C ILE A 167 0.07 16.66 -1.01
N ILE A 168 -0.89 16.32 -1.87
CA ILE A 168 -1.39 17.23 -2.91
C ILE A 168 -1.96 18.51 -2.28
N CYS A 169 -2.76 18.42 -1.22
CA CYS A 169 -3.36 19.59 -0.58
C CYS A 169 -2.33 20.45 0.17
N GLY A 170 -1.31 19.85 0.79
CA GLY A 170 -0.31 20.58 1.57
C GLY A 170 0.83 21.16 0.72
N VAL A 171 1.38 20.35 -0.19
CA VAL A 171 2.58 20.70 -0.96
C VAL A 171 2.26 21.62 -2.15
N SER A 172 1.05 21.53 -2.72
CA SER A 172 0.69 22.35 -3.89
C SER A 172 0.59 23.85 -3.57
N THR A 173 0.43 24.25 -2.30
CA THR A 173 0.34 25.66 -1.91
C THR A 173 1.71 26.30 -1.72
N ILE A 174 2.80 25.54 -1.62
CA ILE A 174 4.11 26.02 -1.16
C ILE A 174 4.69 27.17 -2.00
N PHE A 175 4.57 27.09 -3.33
CA PHE A 175 5.02 28.14 -4.25
C PHE A 175 3.83 28.95 -4.81
N ALA A 176 2.72 28.28 -5.09
CA ALA A 176 1.53 28.91 -5.65
C ALA A 176 0.93 29.99 -4.73
N GLU A 177 0.99 29.81 -3.41
CA GLU A 177 0.48 30.80 -2.44
C GLU A 177 1.32 32.09 -2.48
N GLU A 178 2.62 32.00 -2.72
CA GLU A 178 3.52 33.17 -2.78
C GLU A 178 3.31 33.98 -4.06
N SER A 179 2.99 33.29 -5.16
CA SER A 179 2.54 33.93 -6.40
C SER A 179 1.18 34.61 -6.19
N GLN A 180 0.22 33.91 -5.57
CA GLN A 180 -1.12 34.43 -5.30
C GLN A 180 -1.12 35.67 -4.39
N THR A 181 -0.30 35.66 -3.34
CA THR A 181 -0.17 36.75 -2.36
C THR A 181 0.78 37.85 -2.81
N LYS A 182 1.41 37.71 -3.98
CA LYS A 182 2.40 38.66 -4.54
C LYS A 182 3.59 38.92 -3.61
N MET A 183 3.99 37.92 -2.82
CA MET A 183 5.12 38.02 -1.88
C MET A 183 6.49 37.82 -2.53
N LEU A 184 6.53 37.32 -3.78
CA LEU A 184 7.76 37.01 -4.52
C LEU A 184 8.80 38.17 -4.52
N PRO A 185 8.45 39.44 -4.84
CA PRO A 185 9.44 40.52 -4.85
C PRO A 185 10.05 40.77 -3.47
N LEU A 186 9.24 40.60 -2.42
CA LEU A 186 9.65 40.81 -1.02
C LEU A 186 10.63 39.71 -0.60
N ILE A 187 10.35 38.45 -0.93
CA ILE A 187 11.23 37.31 -0.65
C ILE A 187 12.56 37.46 -1.39
N PHE A 188 12.53 37.76 -2.69
CA PHE A 188 13.74 37.83 -3.52
C PHE A 188 14.59 39.08 -3.32
N SER A 189 14.05 40.12 -2.66
CA SER A 189 14.85 41.27 -2.20
C SER A 189 15.81 40.93 -1.05
N THR A 190 15.61 39.80 -0.37
CA THR A 190 16.45 39.37 0.77
C THR A 190 17.54 38.40 0.35
N GLU A 191 18.71 38.45 1.01
CA GLU A 191 19.84 37.57 0.71
C GLU A 191 19.50 36.09 0.92
N GLU A 192 18.80 35.77 2.02
CA GLU A 192 18.39 34.41 2.32
C GLU A 192 17.27 33.93 1.38
N GLY A 193 16.32 34.80 1.01
CA GLY A 193 15.25 34.46 0.07
C GLY A 193 15.81 34.06 -1.31
N ARG A 194 16.77 34.82 -1.83
CA ARG A 194 17.40 34.53 -3.12
C ARG A 194 18.18 33.22 -3.17
N ARG A 195 18.84 32.82 -2.06
CA ARG A 195 19.77 31.68 -2.05
C ARG A 195 19.21 30.42 -1.40
N LYS A 196 18.38 30.56 -0.37
CA LYS A 196 18.05 29.47 0.56
C LYS A 196 16.56 29.11 0.59
N ASP A 197 15.68 29.94 0.03
CA ASP A 197 14.22 29.72 0.08
C ASP A 197 13.81 28.42 -0.62
N VAL A 198 14.12 28.32 -1.92
CA VAL A 198 13.79 27.16 -2.75
C VAL A 198 14.29 25.82 -2.17
N PRO A 199 15.58 25.66 -1.80
CA PRO A 199 16.04 24.41 -1.20
C PRO A 199 15.41 24.16 0.18
N ALA A 200 15.11 25.20 0.97
CA ALA A 200 14.42 25.03 2.25
C ALA A 200 12.99 24.50 2.07
N LYS A 201 12.23 25.01 1.09
CA LYS A 201 10.89 24.54 0.75
C LYS A 201 10.87 23.10 0.27
N ILE A 202 11.79 22.73 -0.62
CA ILE A 202 11.92 21.35 -1.11
C ILE A 202 12.22 20.40 0.05
N LEU A 203 13.22 20.72 0.88
CA LEU A 203 13.56 19.89 2.04
C LEU A 203 12.41 19.78 3.04
N ALA A 204 11.68 20.87 3.30
CA ALA A 204 10.51 20.86 4.18
C ALA A 204 9.39 19.97 3.61
N SER A 205 9.12 20.06 2.31
CA SER A 205 8.11 19.25 1.62
C SER A 205 8.44 17.76 1.62
N MET A 206 9.72 17.42 1.40
CA MET A 206 10.20 16.05 1.48
C MET A 206 10.06 15.51 2.90
N THR A 207 10.47 16.29 3.91
CA THR A 207 10.33 15.90 5.33
C THR A 207 8.86 15.67 5.69
N PHE A 208 7.97 16.57 5.26
CA PHE A 208 6.54 16.47 5.46
C PHE A 208 5.94 15.21 4.81
N THR A 209 6.35 14.92 3.57
CA THR A 209 5.94 13.71 2.84
C THR A 209 6.42 12.42 3.52
N ILE A 210 7.68 12.38 3.97
CA ILE A 210 8.24 11.26 4.74
C ILE A 210 7.46 11.07 6.05
N PHE A 211 7.09 12.15 6.74
CA PHE A 211 6.28 12.05 7.95
C PHE A 211 4.92 11.41 7.66
N ILE A 212 4.22 11.83 6.60
CA ILE A 212 2.93 11.25 6.21
C ILE A 212 3.07 9.75 5.93
N PHE A 213 4.10 9.34 5.20
CA PHE A 213 4.40 7.93 4.96
C PHE A 213 4.54 7.13 6.23
N MET A 214 5.46 7.58 7.10
CA MET A 214 5.79 6.89 8.33
C MET A 214 4.56 6.80 9.23
N TRP A 215 3.71 7.82 9.26
CA TRP A 215 2.47 7.78 10.00
C TRP A 215 1.55 6.65 9.53
N PHE A 216 1.24 6.57 8.23
CA PHE A 216 0.35 5.54 7.70
C PHE A 216 0.92 4.13 7.86
N VAL A 217 2.23 3.96 7.62
CA VAL A 217 2.90 2.67 7.85
C VAL A 217 2.81 2.26 9.32
N LEU A 218 3.09 3.17 10.26
CA LEU A 218 3.08 2.87 11.69
C LEU A 218 1.67 2.59 12.22
N VAL A 219 0.68 3.40 11.85
CA VAL A 219 -0.71 3.18 12.26
C VAL A 219 -1.22 1.83 11.75
N ASN A 220 -0.97 1.50 10.48
CA ASN A 220 -1.36 0.22 9.91
C ASN A 220 -0.65 -0.95 10.60
N LEU A 221 0.65 -0.83 10.87
CA LEU A 221 1.41 -1.87 11.55
C LEU A 221 0.88 -2.12 12.97
N VAL A 222 0.58 -1.07 13.73
CA VAL A 222 0.04 -1.19 15.09
C VAL A 222 -1.36 -1.83 15.07
N LEU A 223 -2.23 -1.41 14.14
CA LEU A 223 -3.56 -1.99 13.98
C LEU A 223 -3.49 -3.49 13.66
N CYS A 224 -2.68 -3.87 12.66
CA CYS A 224 -2.54 -5.27 12.26
C CYS A 224 -1.90 -6.12 13.37
N TRP A 225 -0.88 -5.58 14.05
CA TRP A 225 -0.22 -6.28 15.15
C TRP A 225 -1.15 -6.56 16.32
N THR A 226 -1.95 -5.57 16.72
CA THR A 226 -2.83 -5.69 17.90
C THR A 226 -4.01 -6.65 17.66
N ILE A 227 -4.60 -6.63 16.46
CA ILE A 227 -5.80 -7.41 16.16
C ILE A 227 -5.45 -8.82 15.64
N TYR A 228 -4.62 -8.90 14.59
CA TYR A 228 -4.34 -10.13 13.88
C TYR A 228 -3.04 -10.80 14.35
N GLY A 229 -2.03 -10.01 14.72
CA GLY A 229 -0.66 -10.48 14.91
C GLY A 229 0.14 -10.47 13.61
N LEU A 230 1.46 -10.67 13.72
CA LEU A 230 2.42 -10.53 12.60
C LEU A 230 3.24 -11.81 12.35
N LYS A 231 2.62 -12.98 12.55
CA LYS A 231 3.28 -14.27 12.34
C LYS A 231 3.39 -14.62 10.86
N GLY A 232 4.33 -15.50 10.50
CA GLY A 232 4.50 -15.99 9.14
C GLY A 232 5.23 -15.06 8.17
N PHE A 233 6.01 -14.09 8.67
CA PHE A 233 6.77 -13.16 7.80
C PHE A 233 7.89 -13.85 6.98
N GLU A 234 8.34 -15.03 7.41
CA GLU A 234 9.40 -15.82 6.74
C GLU A 234 8.87 -16.71 5.61
N ASN A 235 7.55 -16.81 5.47
CA ASN A 235 6.91 -17.59 4.44
C ASN A 235 7.00 -16.93 3.07
N ILE A 236 6.65 -17.68 2.02
CA ILE A 236 6.54 -17.14 0.67
C ILE A 236 5.30 -16.23 0.53
N SER A 237 5.45 -15.17 -0.26
CA SER A 237 4.52 -14.05 -0.36
C SER A 237 3.10 -14.47 -0.72
N TRP A 238 2.97 -15.40 -1.66
CA TRP A 238 1.69 -15.88 -2.15
C TRP A 238 0.90 -16.71 -1.11
N MET A 239 1.60 -17.29 -0.12
CA MET A 239 0.99 -17.97 1.02
C MET A 239 0.52 -16.96 2.07
N VAL A 240 1.31 -15.91 2.29
CA VAL A 240 0.98 -14.83 3.24
C VAL A 240 -0.20 -13.99 2.75
N LEU A 241 -0.22 -13.65 1.47
CA LEU A 241 -1.27 -12.84 0.84
C LEU A 241 -2.50 -13.65 0.44
N SER A 242 -2.43 -14.98 0.55
CA SER A 242 -3.46 -15.91 0.09
C SER A 242 -3.80 -15.70 -1.40
N GLN A 243 -2.81 -15.49 -2.25
CA GLN A 243 -3.00 -15.24 -3.69
C GLN A 243 -2.28 -16.32 -4.50
N HIS A 244 -2.97 -16.94 -5.46
CA HIS A 244 -2.35 -17.94 -6.34
C HIS A 244 -1.46 -17.27 -7.40
N MET A 245 -0.45 -17.99 -7.90
CA MET A 245 0.35 -17.61 -9.09
C MET A 245 1.31 -16.41 -8.97
N LEU A 246 1.60 -15.94 -7.76
CA LEU A 246 2.73 -15.04 -7.51
C LEU A 246 4.04 -15.82 -7.50
N GLN A 247 5.15 -15.18 -7.90
CA GLN A 247 6.47 -15.82 -7.82
C GLN A 247 6.79 -16.25 -6.37
N PRO A 248 7.46 -17.41 -6.17
CA PRO A 248 7.74 -17.97 -4.85
C PRO A 248 8.88 -17.22 -4.15
N VAL A 249 8.61 -15.97 -3.78
CA VAL A 249 9.57 -15.11 -3.09
C VAL A 249 9.21 -15.00 -1.62
N LEU A 250 10.23 -14.98 -0.76
CA LEU A 250 10.07 -14.71 0.66
C LEU A 250 9.30 -13.40 0.88
N PHE A 251 8.28 -13.45 1.73
CA PHE A 251 7.42 -12.31 2.03
C PHE A 251 8.20 -11.11 2.57
N LEU A 252 9.26 -11.32 3.35
CA LEU A 252 10.14 -10.24 3.80
C LEU A 252 10.74 -9.44 2.63
N LYS A 253 11.18 -10.11 1.55
CA LYS A 253 11.73 -9.43 0.37
C LYS A 253 10.63 -8.69 -0.38
N TYR A 254 9.48 -9.34 -0.55
CA TYR A 254 8.30 -8.73 -1.16
C TYR A 254 7.85 -7.48 -0.41
N LEU A 255 7.74 -7.55 0.92
CA LEU A 255 7.38 -6.44 1.80
C LEU A 255 8.37 -5.28 1.68
N GLY A 256 9.67 -5.57 1.59
CA GLY A 256 10.71 -4.56 1.35
C GLY A 256 10.54 -3.84 0.02
N ILE A 257 10.23 -4.57 -1.05
CA ILE A 257 9.94 -3.99 -2.38
C ILE A 257 8.66 -3.17 -2.34
N LEU A 258 7.59 -3.70 -1.74
CA LEU A 258 6.30 -3.00 -1.59
C LEU A 258 6.49 -1.66 -0.86
N LEU A 259 7.15 -1.66 0.30
CA LEU A 259 7.43 -0.44 1.06
C LEU A 259 8.37 0.51 0.32
N GLY A 260 9.37 -0.03 -0.39
CA GLY A 260 10.32 0.77 -1.18
C GLY A 260 9.66 1.49 -2.36
N LEU A 261 8.82 0.77 -3.13
CA LEU A 261 8.05 1.33 -4.23
C LEU A 261 7.03 2.35 -3.72
N ALA A 262 6.30 2.02 -2.65
CA ALA A 262 5.36 2.93 -2.01
C ALA A 262 6.04 4.22 -1.51
N PHE A 263 7.22 4.11 -0.90
CA PHE A 263 8.00 5.26 -0.45
C PHE A 263 8.45 6.13 -1.63
N GLN A 264 8.95 5.53 -2.70
CA GLN A 264 9.33 6.27 -3.90
C GLN A 264 8.11 6.93 -4.58
N ALA A 265 6.95 6.27 -4.56
CA ALA A 265 5.72 6.78 -5.13
C ALA A 265 5.31 8.12 -4.52
N ILE A 266 5.29 8.21 -3.19
CA ILE A 266 4.91 9.45 -2.50
C ILE A 266 5.97 10.56 -2.65
N LEU A 267 7.26 10.21 -2.74
CA LEU A 267 8.32 11.18 -2.97
C LEU A 267 8.23 11.76 -4.38
N SER A 268 7.97 10.92 -5.37
CA SER A 268 7.71 11.37 -6.74
C SER A 268 6.43 12.19 -6.84
N LEU A 269 5.37 11.85 -6.10
CA LEU A 269 4.18 12.70 -6.00
C LEU A 269 4.51 14.08 -5.41
N CYS A 270 5.36 14.14 -4.38
CA CYS A 270 5.82 15.40 -3.81
C CYS A 270 6.58 16.25 -4.85
N THR A 271 7.48 15.67 -5.66
CA THR A 271 8.20 16.44 -6.69
C THR A 271 7.29 16.92 -7.81
N ILE A 272 6.34 16.09 -8.24
CA ILE A 272 5.32 16.48 -9.23
C ILE A 272 4.48 17.64 -8.69
N THR A 273 4.03 17.54 -7.44
CA THR A 273 3.21 18.57 -6.80
C THR A 273 3.97 19.89 -6.62
N LEU A 274 5.26 19.83 -6.23
CA LEU A 274 6.13 21.00 -6.17
C LEU A 274 6.33 21.65 -7.55
N CYS A 275 6.50 20.82 -8.58
CA CYS A 275 6.61 21.31 -9.96
C CYS A 275 5.33 22.04 -10.35
N VAL A 276 4.16 21.43 -10.16
CA VAL A 276 2.87 22.07 -10.44
C VAL A 276 2.72 23.37 -9.65
N SER A 277 3.04 23.36 -8.36
CA SER A 277 2.99 24.55 -7.51
C SER A 277 3.82 25.71 -8.07
N ALA A 278 5.02 25.44 -8.59
CA ALA A 278 5.90 26.46 -9.14
C ALA A 278 5.34 27.14 -10.40
N TYR A 279 4.60 26.41 -11.23
CA TYR A 279 4.01 26.92 -12.48
C TYR A 279 2.69 27.67 -12.27
N GLN A 280 2.03 27.49 -11.12
CA GLN A 280 0.71 28.06 -10.88
C GLN A 280 0.77 29.38 -10.11
N ASP A 281 -0.17 30.27 -10.41
CA ASP A 281 -0.32 31.57 -9.73
C ASP A 281 -1.44 31.58 -8.68
N SER A 282 -2.17 30.46 -8.53
CA SER A 282 -3.19 30.28 -7.51
C SER A 282 -3.04 28.93 -6.80
N SER A 283 -3.21 28.91 -5.48
CA SER A 283 -3.14 27.67 -4.69
C SER A 283 -4.21 26.67 -5.09
N PHE A 284 -5.42 27.13 -5.40
CA PHE A 284 -6.52 26.26 -5.82
C PHE A 284 -6.25 25.60 -7.20
N GLY A 285 -5.73 26.37 -8.17
CA GLY A 285 -5.31 25.81 -9.46
C GLY A 285 -4.19 24.79 -9.33
N ALA A 286 -3.24 25.01 -8.40
CA ALA A 286 -2.17 24.07 -8.10
C ALA A 286 -2.69 22.73 -7.56
N VAL A 287 -3.67 22.75 -6.63
CA VAL A 287 -4.31 21.53 -6.11
C VAL A 287 -4.99 20.76 -7.24
N ILE A 288 -5.80 21.43 -8.07
CA ILE A 288 -6.55 20.77 -9.15
C ILE A 288 -5.59 20.09 -10.13
N ILE A 289 -4.57 20.81 -10.60
CA ILE A 289 -3.66 20.26 -11.61
C ILE A 289 -2.83 19.11 -11.02
N ALA A 290 -2.38 19.22 -9.78
CA ALA A 290 -1.66 18.12 -9.12
C ALA A 290 -2.55 16.88 -8.95
N ALA A 291 -3.83 17.06 -8.59
CA ALA A 291 -4.80 15.97 -8.51
C ALA A 291 -5.05 15.31 -9.88
N VAL A 292 -5.15 16.11 -10.95
CA VAL A 292 -5.25 15.60 -12.32
C VAL A 292 -3.98 14.82 -12.70
N CYS A 293 -2.79 15.33 -12.41
CA CYS A 293 -1.53 14.61 -12.67
C CYS A 293 -1.45 13.27 -11.93
N TRP A 294 -2.02 13.18 -10.73
CA TRP A 294 -2.04 11.94 -9.94
C TRP A 294 -3.13 10.95 -10.39
N GLY A 295 -4.32 11.42 -10.76
CA GLY A 295 -5.46 10.57 -11.14
C GLY A 295 -5.54 10.21 -12.63
N LEU A 296 -5.06 11.07 -13.54
CA LEU A 296 -5.09 10.85 -14.99
C LEU A 296 -4.44 9.52 -15.43
N PRO A 297 -3.33 9.05 -14.84
CA PRO A 297 -2.75 7.75 -15.16
C PRO A 297 -3.76 6.59 -15.10
N VAL A 298 -4.75 6.65 -14.20
CA VAL A 298 -5.80 5.63 -14.08
C VAL A 298 -6.62 5.55 -15.37
N LEU A 299 -7.04 6.69 -15.89
CA LEU A 299 -7.79 6.76 -17.15
C LEU A 299 -6.93 6.27 -18.32
N ILE A 300 -5.66 6.65 -18.38
CA ILE A 300 -4.76 6.21 -19.45
C ILE A 300 -4.61 4.68 -19.43
N ARG A 301 -4.47 4.06 -18.25
CA ARG A 301 -4.36 2.60 -18.13
C ARG A 301 -5.61 1.86 -18.62
N MET A 302 -6.80 2.47 -18.46
CA MET A 302 -8.07 1.88 -18.91
C MET A 302 -8.23 1.87 -20.43
N PHE A 303 -7.72 2.89 -21.13
CA PHE A 303 -7.95 3.06 -22.57
C PHE A 303 -6.78 2.59 -23.45
N PHE A 304 -5.57 2.50 -22.90
CA PHE A 304 -4.35 2.22 -23.66
C PHE A 304 -3.67 0.95 -23.16
N GLY A 305 -2.97 0.24 -24.06
CA GLY A 305 -2.23 -0.99 -23.77
C GLY A 305 -0.77 -0.96 -24.24
N GLY A 306 -0.08 -2.08 -24.09
CA GLY A 306 1.30 -2.26 -24.58
C GLY A 306 2.31 -1.45 -23.79
N ILE A 307 3.27 -0.81 -24.48
CA ILE A 307 4.39 -0.09 -23.83
C ILE A 307 3.93 1.08 -22.94
N ILE A 308 2.73 1.59 -23.18
CA ILE A 308 2.14 2.66 -22.38
C ILE A 308 1.89 2.18 -20.94
N TRP A 309 1.58 0.90 -20.71
CA TRP A 309 1.42 0.35 -19.37
C TRP A 309 2.68 0.51 -18.53
N LEU A 310 3.87 0.26 -19.11
CA LEU A 310 5.13 0.39 -18.38
C LEU A 310 5.35 1.82 -17.85
N ILE A 311 5.04 2.83 -18.66
CA ILE A 311 5.18 4.24 -18.29
C ILE A 311 4.12 4.63 -17.25
N VAL A 312 2.89 4.15 -17.45
CA VAL A 312 1.76 4.45 -16.57
C VAL A 312 1.92 3.78 -15.21
N ASP A 313 2.37 2.54 -15.16
CA ASP A 313 2.65 1.80 -13.92
C ASP A 313 3.82 2.42 -13.13
N SER A 314 4.65 3.24 -13.79
CA SER A 314 5.67 4.06 -13.14
C SER A 314 5.12 5.32 -12.46
N MET A 315 3.82 5.62 -12.58
CA MET A 315 3.20 6.77 -11.93
C MET A 315 2.92 6.49 -10.44
N PRO A 316 2.96 7.53 -9.58
CA PRO A 316 2.81 7.37 -8.13
C PRO A 316 1.58 6.56 -7.69
N ILE A 317 0.43 6.75 -8.35
CA ILE A 317 -0.82 6.07 -7.98
C ILE A 317 -0.73 4.55 -8.15
N PHE A 318 0.02 4.06 -9.13
CA PHE A 318 0.13 2.62 -9.39
C PHE A 318 1.19 1.95 -8.52
N LEU A 319 2.27 2.68 -8.21
CA LEU A 319 3.31 2.19 -7.30
C LEU A 319 2.84 2.00 -5.85
N VAL A 320 1.70 2.59 -5.45
CA VAL A 320 1.06 2.34 -4.15
C VAL A 320 0.03 1.20 -4.19
N MET A 321 -0.34 0.70 -5.37
CA MET A 321 -1.35 -0.35 -5.52
C MET A 321 -0.72 -1.74 -5.46
N THR A 322 -1.08 -2.54 -4.46
CA THR A 322 -0.51 -3.89 -4.22
C THR A 322 -0.71 -4.82 -5.42
N GLY A 323 -1.89 -4.79 -6.03
CA GLY A 323 -2.18 -5.57 -7.23
C GLY A 323 -1.22 -5.26 -8.38
N ILE A 324 -0.82 -4.00 -8.55
CA ILE A 324 0.08 -3.62 -9.65
C ILE A 324 1.51 -3.98 -9.30
N VAL A 325 1.91 -3.82 -8.04
CA VAL A 325 3.21 -4.28 -7.53
C VAL A 325 3.41 -5.77 -7.79
N ASN A 326 2.34 -6.57 -7.70
CA ASN A 326 2.36 -7.99 -8.06
C ASN A 326 2.61 -8.18 -9.57
N ASP A 327 1.88 -7.46 -10.42
CA ASP A 327 2.02 -7.54 -11.89
C ASP A 327 3.42 -7.14 -12.37
N ILE A 328 4.01 -6.10 -11.76
CA ILE A 328 5.31 -5.56 -12.16
C ILE A 328 6.48 -6.19 -11.40
N TYR A 329 6.24 -7.21 -10.57
CA TYR A 329 7.23 -7.70 -9.62
C TYR A 329 8.53 -8.14 -10.28
N GLU A 330 8.50 -8.69 -11.50
CA GLU A 330 9.71 -9.09 -12.23
C GLU A 330 10.49 -7.90 -12.80
N ILE A 331 9.79 -6.80 -13.14
CA ILE A 331 10.33 -5.63 -13.83
C ILE A 331 10.37 -4.39 -12.92
N TRP A 332 10.20 -4.56 -11.61
CA TRP A 332 10.05 -3.47 -10.64
C TRP A 332 11.18 -2.46 -10.69
N TYR A 333 12.41 -2.89 -10.99
CA TYR A 333 13.59 -2.03 -11.10
C TYR A 333 13.53 -1.09 -12.32
N ILE A 334 12.92 -1.53 -13.43
CA ILE A 334 12.71 -0.71 -14.63
C ILE A 334 11.69 0.38 -14.31
N VAL A 335 10.55 -0.03 -13.74
CA VAL A 335 9.46 0.88 -13.34
C VAL A 335 9.95 1.90 -12.33
N LEU A 336 10.73 1.46 -11.34
CA LEU A 336 11.38 2.33 -10.37
C LEU A 336 12.32 3.34 -11.03
N GLY A 337 13.15 2.89 -11.97
CA GLY A 337 14.08 3.75 -12.71
C GLY A 337 13.35 4.83 -13.52
N ILE A 338 12.25 4.48 -14.20
CA ILE A 338 11.41 5.43 -14.94
C ILE A 338 10.82 6.46 -13.97
N ASN A 339 10.27 6.03 -12.84
CA ASN A 339 9.70 6.91 -11.84
C ASN A 339 10.74 7.90 -11.27
N ILE A 340 11.95 7.43 -10.94
CA ILE A 340 13.03 8.28 -10.44
C ILE A 340 13.43 9.34 -11.48
N CYS A 341 13.62 8.93 -12.74
CA CYS A 341 13.94 9.86 -13.84
C CYS A 341 12.85 10.93 -14.00
N PHE A 342 11.58 10.53 -13.93
CA PHE A 342 10.44 11.43 -14.01
C PHE A 342 10.42 12.40 -12.82
N ALA A 343 10.61 11.90 -11.60
CA ALA A 343 10.64 12.70 -10.38
C ALA A 343 11.76 13.75 -10.38
N ILE A 344 12.96 13.37 -10.85
CA ILE A 344 14.10 14.29 -11.01
C ILE A 344 13.78 15.35 -12.07
N GLY A 345 13.20 14.95 -13.21
CA GLY A 345 12.78 15.86 -14.26
C GLY A 345 11.78 16.92 -13.78
N CYS A 346 10.75 16.50 -13.02
CA CYS A 346 9.79 17.40 -12.39
C CYS A 346 10.46 18.35 -11.39
N LEU A 347 11.35 17.83 -10.54
CA LEU A 347 12.05 18.66 -9.56
C LEU A 347 12.91 19.73 -10.25
N VAL A 348 13.70 19.37 -11.26
CA VAL A 348 14.55 20.30 -12.01
C VAL A 348 13.70 21.34 -12.75
N LYS A 349 12.62 20.94 -13.42
CA LYS A 349 11.73 21.89 -14.11
C LYS A 349 11.05 22.86 -13.15
N GLY A 350 10.54 22.37 -12.01
CA GLY A 350 9.95 23.21 -10.98
C GLY A 350 10.94 24.22 -10.41
N LEU A 351 12.18 23.77 -10.14
CA LEU A 351 13.28 24.62 -9.69
C LEU A 351 13.61 25.75 -10.67
N VAL A 352 13.72 25.41 -11.96
CA VAL A 352 14.04 26.40 -13.00
C VAL A 352 12.89 27.39 -13.15
N SER A 353 11.65 26.91 -13.26
CA SER A 353 10.46 27.75 -13.41
C SER A 353 10.31 28.77 -12.28
N TYR A 354 10.42 28.31 -11.03
CA TYR A 354 10.29 29.20 -9.87
C TYR A 354 11.41 30.24 -9.82
N LYS A 355 12.64 29.86 -10.18
CA LYS A 355 13.75 30.82 -10.27
C LYS A 355 13.58 31.81 -11.43
N THR A 356 12.93 31.44 -12.52
CA THR A 356 12.66 32.40 -13.61
C THR A 356 11.70 33.49 -13.15
N LYS A 357 10.73 33.19 -12.27
CA LYS A 357 9.87 34.20 -11.61
C LYS A 357 10.65 35.21 -10.74
N GLN A 358 11.92 34.94 -10.42
CA GLN A 358 12.78 35.91 -9.75
C GLN A 358 13.18 37.09 -10.67
N PHE A 359 13.23 36.84 -11.98
CA PHE A 359 13.75 37.79 -12.97
C PHE A 359 12.63 38.45 -13.79
N ALA A 360 11.38 38.06 -13.56
CA ALA A 360 10.16 38.66 -14.11
C ALA A 360 9.57 39.62 -13.08
#